data_AF-A0A0V7Z696-F1
#
_entry.id   AF-A0A0V7Z696-F1
#
_cell.length_a   1.000
_cell.length_b   1.000
_cell.length_c   1.000
_cell.angle_alpha   90.00
_cell.angle_beta   90.00
_cell.angle_gamma   90.00
#
_symmetry.space_group_name_H-M   'P 1'
#
loop_
_entity.id
_entity.type
_entity.pdbx_description
1 polymer ?
#
loop_
_entity_poly.entity_id
_entity_poly.type
_entity_poly.pdbx_seq_one_letter_code
_entity_poly.pdbx_strand_id
1 'polypeptide(L)' 'MLVNHTRRLLNKAAESGDYQISIQRKPNASWPADHSRLTALESVGHLERVGHGDECAIWQITSAGLTQLHTFAAGGV' A
#
# COMPACT_ATOMS: atom_id res chain seq x y z
N MET A 1 4.18 10.93 -13.13
CA MET A 1 3.32 9.72 -13.03
C MET A 1 3.54 8.99 -11.69
N LEU A 2 3.11 9.56 -10.57
CA LEU A 2 3.15 8.88 -9.25
C LEU A 2 1.87 8.06 -8.99
N VAL A 3 0.73 8.56 -9.49
CA VAL A 3 -0.61 7.98 -9.29
C VAL A 3 -0.73 6.52 -9.75
N ASN A 4 -0.05 6.14 -10.84
CA ASN A 4 -0.06 4.75 -11.33
C ASN A 4 0.61 3.76 -10.36
N HIS A 5 1.68 4.18 -9.68
CA HIS A 5 2.37 3.31 -8.72
C HIS A 5 1.56 3.14 -7.44
N THR A 6 1.00 4.22 -6.91
CA THR A 6 0.13 4.19 -5.73
C THR A 6 -1.11 3.33 -6.00
N ARG A 7 -1.76 3.52 -7.16
CA ARG A 7 -2.88 2.66 -7.59
C ARG A 7 -2.46 1.20 -7.66
N ARG A 8 -1.30 0.87 -8.26
CA ARG A 8 -0.81 -0.51 -8.33
C ARG A 8 -0.57 -1.12 -6.95
N LEU A 9 -0.04 -0.36 -5.99
CA LEU A 9 0.13 -0.83 -4.62
C LEU A 9 -1.23 -1.10 -3.97
N LEU A 10 -2.15 -0.13 -3.99
CA LEU A 10 -3.48 -0.31 -3.42
C LEU A 10 -4.23 -1.48 -4.10
N ASN A 11 -4.10 -1.64 -5.41
CA ASN A 11 -4.69 -2.76 -6.13
C ASN A 11 -4.09 -4.09 -5.68
N LYS A 12 -2.77 -4.15 -5.53
CA LYS A 12 -2.07 -5.35 -5.03
C LYS A 12 -2.46 -5.69 -3.60
N ALA A 13 -2.72 -4.68 -2.75
CA ALA A 13 -3.28 -4.88 -1.41
C ALA A 13 -4.69 -5.45 -1.49
N ALA A 14 -5.54 -4.88 -2.35
CA ALA A 14 -6.93 -5.29 -2.50
C ALA A 14 -7.12 -6.65 -3.20
N GLU A 15 -6.18 -7.05 -4.06
CA GLU A 15 -6.11 -8.39 -4.66
C GLU A 15 -5.59 -9.44 -3.67
N SER A 16 -4.88 -9.01 -2.63
CA SER A 16 -4.48 -9.88 -1.53
C SER A 16 -5.71 -10.21 -0.69
N GLY A 17 -5.94 -11.49 -0.39
CA GLY A 17 -7.18 -11.98 0.22
C GLY A 17 -7.59 -11.30 1.54
N ASP A 18 -6.61 -10.72 2.24
CA ASP A 18 -6.82 -10.02 3.50
C ASP A 18 -6.73 -8.49 3.40
N TYR A 19 -6.76 -7.91 2.18
CA TYR A 19 -6.63 -6.47 2.00
C TYR A 19 -5.30 -5.92 2.55
N GLN A 20 -4.26 -6.75 2.55
CA GLN A 20 -2.97 -6.46 3.19
C GLN A 20 -1.82 -6.43 2.19
N ILE A 21 -0.92 -5.48 2.39
CA ILE A 21 0.41 -5.42 1.80
C ILE A 21 1.42 -5.78 2.87
N SER A 22 2.21 -6.81 2.59
CA SER A 22 3.45 -7.08 3.29
C SER A 22 4.62 -6.59 2.44
N ILE A 23 5.47 -5.75 3.02
CA ILE A 23 6.76 -5.39 2.44
C ILE A 23 7.86 -5.97 3.29
N GLN A 24 8.63 -6.81 2.65
CA GLN A 24 9.85 -7.37 3.21
C GLN A 24 11.02 -6.44 2.90
N ARG A 25 11.82 -6.20 3.93
CA ARG A 25 13.08 -5.46 3.84
C ARG A 25 14.05 -6.25 2.97
N LYS A 26 14.77 -5.56 2.08
CA LYS A 26 15.78 -6.24 1.26
C LYS A 26 16.93 -6.72 2.15
N PRO A 27 17.63 -7.81 1.79
CA PRO A 27 18.79 -8.31 2.53
C PRO A 27 19.94 -7.30 2.64
N ASN A 28 19.95 -6.26 1.79
CA ASN A 28 20.85 -5.11 1.92
C ASN A 28 20.39 -4.06 2.96
N ALA A 29 19.57 -4.47 3.94
CA ALA A 29 18.99 -3.60 4.97
C ALA A 29 18.22 -2.36 4.44
N SER A 30 17.85 -2.37 3.16
CA SER A 30 17.28 -1.22 2.46
C SER A 30 15.79 -1.44 2.20
N TRP A 31 14.97 -0.49 2.61
CA TRP A 31 13.54 -0.53 2.33
C TRP A 31 13.28 -0.21 0.86
N PRO A 32 12.43 -0.97 0.16
CA PRO A 32 12.08 -0.65 -1.21
C PRO A 32 11.38 0.72 -1.27
N ALA A 33 11.40 1.37 -2.43
CA ALA A 33 10.73 2.64 -2.67
C ALA A 33 9.22 2.60 -2.33
N ASP A 34 8.64 1.40 -2.32
CA ASP A 34 7.29 1.13 -1.88
C ASP A 34 7.08 1.44 -0.38
N HIS A 35 8.08 1.28 0.50
CA HIS A 35 7.97 1.62 1.93
C HIS A 35 7.66 3.11 2.14
N SER A 36 8.42 4.00 1.50
CA SER A 36 8.16 5.45 1.60
C SER A 36 6.79 5.83 1.04
N ARG A 37 6.32 5.12 0.01
CA ARG A 37 4.99 5.33 -0.57
C ARG A 37 3.87 4.83 0.33
N LEU A 38 4.04 3.67 0.97
CA LEU A 38 3.09 3.13 1.94
C LEU A 38 3.02 4.01 3.18
N THR A 39 4.17 4.52 3.64
CA THR A 39 4.21 5.49 4.75
C THR A 39 3.50 6.79 4.37
N ALA A 40 3.64 7.26 3.12
CA ALA A 40 2.87 8.42 2.65
C ALA A 40 1.36 8.11 2.63
N LEU A 41 0.94 6.95 2.10
CA LEU A 41 -0.45 6.50 2.07
C LEU A 41 -1.06 6.34 3.47
N GLU A 42 -0.27 5.84 4.41
CA GLU A 42 -0.60 5.77 5.83
C GLU A 42 -0.84 7.17 6.40
N SER A 43 0.05 8.12 6.11
CA SER A 43 -0.11 9.51 6.54
C SER A 43 -1.36 10.19 5.97
N VAL A 44 -1.88 9.75 4.82
CA VAL A 44 -3.15 10.25 4.26
C VAL A 44 -4.38 9.48 4.77
N GLY A 45 -4.18 8.42 5.54
CA GLY A 45 -5.26 7.57 6.07
C GLY A 45 -5.82 6.53 5.09
N HIS A 46 -5.14 6.29 3.96
CA HIS A 46 -5.55 5.27 3.00
C HIS A 46 -5.08 3.85 3.38
N LEU A 47 -4.04 3.77 4.20
CA LEU A 47 -3.51 2.52 4.73
C LEU A 47 -3.35 2.65 6.24
N GLU A 48 -3.45 1.54 6.94
CA GLU A 48 -3.14 1.44 8.36
C GLU A 48 -2.04 0.40 8.55
N ARG A 49 -1.05 0.72 9.39
CA ARG A 49 0.04 -0.21 9.69
C ARG A 49 -0.43 -1.20 10.76
N VAL A 50 -0.79 -2.41 10.34
CA VAL A 50 -1.31 -3.46 11.23
C VAL A 50 -0.21 -4.35 11.83
N GLY A 51 0.99 -4.34 11.24
CA GLY A 51 2.13 -5.07 11.77
C GLY A 51 3.47 -4.45 11.37
N HIS A 52 4.42 -4.39 12.29
CA HIS A 52 5.78 -3.94 12.01
C HIS A 52 6.77 -4.87 12.72
N GLY A 53 7.52 -5.64 11.95
CA GLY A 53 8.68 -6.39 12.40
C GLY A 53 9.97 -5.84 11.78
N ASP A 54 11.12 -6.24 12.32
CA ASP A 54 12.45 -5.82 11.89
C ASP A 54 12.74 -6.05 10.39
N GLU A 55 12.11 -7.08 9.83
CA GLU A 55 12.35 -7.55 8.46
C GLU A 55 11.12 -7.41 7.54
N CYS A 56 9.94 -7.23 8.12
CA CYS A 56 8.67 -7.19 7.39
C CYS A 56 7.73 -6.18 8.03
N ALA A 57 7.15 -5.31 7.21
CA ALA A 57 6.09 -4.42 7.64
C ALA A 57 4.81 -4.74 6.86
N ILE A 58 3.68 -4.74 7.57
CA ILE A 58 2.37 -5.11 7.09
C ILE A 58 1.45 -3.89 7.21
N TRP A 59 0.85 -3.51 6.09
CA TRP A 59 -0.16 -2.48 6.00
C TRP A 59 -1.46 -3.10 5.51
N GLN A 60 -2.57 -2.68 6.10
CA GLN A 60 -3.90 -3.04 5.66
C GLN A 60 -4.55 -1.84 4.96
N ILE A 61 -5.23 -2.07 3.84
CA ILE A 61 -5.99 -1.01 3.18
C ILE A 61 -7.21 -0.66 4.02
N THR A 62 -7.41 0.63 4.25
CA THR A 62 -8.59 1.13 4.97
C THR A 62 -9.76 1.29 3.99
N SER A 63 -10.96 1.46 4.53
CA SER A 63 -12.13 1.81 3.72
C SER A 63 -11.90 3.05 2.84
N ALA A 64 -11.19 4.07 3.33
CA ALA A 64 -10.82 5.25 2.56
C ALA A 64 -9.85 4.94 1.41
N GLY A 65 -8.86 4.08 1.64
CA GLY A 65 -7.95 3.61 0.59
C GLY A 65 -8.67 2.80 -0.49
N LEU A 66 -9.63 1.95 -0.08
CA LEU A 66 -10.48 1.18 -1.00
C LEU A 66 -11.38 2.08 -1.85
N THR A 67 -12.04 3.08 -1.25
CA THR A 67 -12.84 4.06 -2.00
C THR A 67 -11.97 4.78 -3.05
N GLN A 68 -10.77 5.20 -2.67
CA GLN A 68 -9.87 5.87 -3.59
C GLN A 68 -9.35 4.94 -4.69
N LEU A 69 -9.06 3.67 -4.37
CA LEU A 69 -8.74 2.64 -5.36
C LEU A 69 -9.89 2.46 -6.35
N HIS A 70 -11.13 2.39 -5.86
CA HIS A 70 -12.34 2.34 -6.70
C HIS A 70 -12.46 3.58 -7.59
N THR A 71 -12.19 4.79 -7.08
CA THR A 71 -12.16 6.01 -7.89
C THR A 71 -11.11 5.92 -9.00
N PHE A 72 -9.92 5.39 -8.70
CA PHE A 72 -8.87 5.18 -9.71
C PHE A 72 -9.18 4.07 -10.71
N ALA A 73 -9.94 3.05 -10.31
CA ALA A 73 -10.35 1.94 -11.17
C ALA A 73 -11.54 2.32 -12.08
N ALA A 74 -12.49 3.10 -11.55
CA ALA A 74 -13.69 3.56 -12.25
C ALA A 74 -13.43 4.72 -13.23
N GLY A 75 -12.35 5.49 -13.03
CA GLY A 75 -11.98 6.62 -13.90
C GLY A 75 -11.32 6.25 -15.24
N GLY A 76 -11.44 5.01 -15.69
CA GLY A 76 -11.05 4.59 -17.04
C GLY A 76 -12.27 4.54 -17.96
N VAL A 77 -12.82 5.71 -18.31
CA VAL A 77 -13.83 5.89 -19.36
C VAL A 77 -13.37 6.91 -20.38
#